data_AF-A0AAD6MXU1-F1
#
_entry.id   AF-A0AAD6MXU1-F1
#
_cell.length_a   1.000
_cell.length_b   1.000
_cell.length_c   1.000
_cell.angle_alpha   90.00
_cell.angle_beta   90.00
_cell.angle_gamma   90.00
#
_symmetry.space_group_name_H-M   'P 1'
#
loop_
_entity.id
_entity.type
_entity.pdbx_description
1 polymer ?
#
loop_
_entity_poly.entity_id
_entity_poly.type
_entity_poly.pdbx_seq_one_letter_code
_entity_poly.pdbx_strand_id
1 'polypeptide(L)'
;MESLPPEILLLIGQNIPDRSSIRALTECCWQFRQIFQPLFYSSIEIKKFTPEYHIPLALHLFQRPDLARRVSFARITWCTTCDEEHGDHDDHDIDHVTDSAFEFVRTTLDNFYLDDEDPDEWRAQWEDHLSVGCRAAWISLIITQLTRLERLELRYSGDFDFMYQMLARAVKRQRPFHSRTPFPLLQEIKLSCLFDGYWIDAHDARPFFYLPAVSVIEADGVLEKVADPFFDDEKSVLDFSETDKPISQVRTIKISRAYNCIDMKEWIEACDKLEHFELEAEMLEEPSVSQFYQFSAPSFRDSLLLAKDTLKTIRFSFGKKLLHDRPGVFSPRDFDMNGLDNTPFGSFKEFHVLGNLSIRYRNLSSRTFANLLPSSLQTLEIIDIKSKSFSRIMWNLADLVESRESFPNLNKIVLKHLGFSGKVRNEVDVEGRNITGLDDPWVSGLGLGDLSIYLKNTCVDAGVSIKIYWSRVFDWGYLGF
;
A
#
# COMPACT_ATOMS: atom_id res chain seq x y z
N MET A 1 -13.02 -30.01 -31.92
CA MET A 1 -12.09 -28.97 -31.43
C MET A 1 -10.93 -28.71 -32.39
N GLU A 2 -10.48 -29.71 -33.16
CA GLU A 2 -9.38 -29.55 -34.15
C GLU A 2 -9.70 -28.59 -35.32
N SER A 3 -10.97 -28.27 -35.55
CA SER A 3 -11.42 -27.34 -36.60
C SER A 3 -11.61 -25.89 -36.12
N LEU A 4 -11.32 -25.58 -34.85
CA LEU A 4 -11.49 -24.22 -34.33
C LEU A 4 -10.27 -23.35 -34.67
N PRO A 5 -10.47 -22.11 -35.16
CA PRO A 5 -9.37 -21.18 -35.37
C PRO A 5 -8.59 -20.88 -34.07
N PRO A 6 -7.27 -20.67 -34.15
CA PRO A 6 -6.45 -20.34 -32.98
C PRO A 6 -6.96 -19.14 -32.16
N GLU A 7 -7.56 -18.16 -32.82
CA GLU A 7 -8.13 -16.97 -32.19
C GLU A 7 -9.32 -17.32 -31.29
N ILE A 8 -10.17 -18.26 -31.71
CA ILE A 8 -11.31 -18.74 -30.91
C ILE A 8 -10.81 -19.53 -29.71
N LEU A 9 -9.80 -20.38 -29.90
CA LEU A 9 -9.16 -21.12 -28.81
C LEU A 9 -8.51 -20.17 -27.79
N LEU A 10 -7.84 -19.11 -28.26
CA LEU A 10 -7.26 -18.08 -27.40
C LEU A 10 -8.32 -17.33 -26.60
N LEU A 11 -9.43 -16.93 -27.24
CA LEU A 11 -10.57 -16.30 -26.56
C LEU A 11 -11.17 -17.22 -25.49
N ILE A 12 -11.32 -18.52 -25.78
CA ILE A 12 -11.75 -19.50 -24.78
C ILE A 12 -10.76 -19.49 -23.60
N GLY A 13 -9.46 -19.58 -23.88
CA GLY A 13 -8.42 -19.58 -22.85
C GLY A 13 -8.41 -18.33 -21.96
N GLN A 14 -8.64 -17.16 -22.54
CA GLN A 14 -8.71 -15.89 -21.81
C GLN A 14 -9.91 -15.81 -20.85
N ASN A 15 -10.96 -16.60 -21.10
CA ASN A 15 -12.16 -16.65 -20.27
C ASN A 15 -12.15 -17.82 -19.26
N ILE A 16 -11.09 -18.64 -19.23
CA ILE A 16 -10.94 -19.68 -18.21
C ILE A 16 -10.43 -19.02 -16.93
N PRO A 17 -11.20 -19.07 -15.82
CA PRO A 17 -10.83 -18.37 -14.60
C PRO A 17 -9.70 -19.07 -13.84
N ASP A 18 -9.50 -20.37 -14.05
CA ASP A 18 -8.57 -21.17 -13.27
C ASP A 18 -7.31 -21.58 -14.06
N ARG A 19 -6.15 -21.39 -13.45
CA ARG A 19 -4.86 -21.69 -14.09
C ARG A 19 -4.58 -23.17 -14.23
N SER A 20 -5.18 -24.00 -13.40
CA SER A 20 -5.05 -25.46 -13.47
C SER A 20 -5.63 -26.00 -14.78
N SER A 21 -6.78 -25.48 -15.22
CA SER A 21 -7.39 -25.81 -16.50
C SER A 21 -6.56 -25.30 -17.67
N ILE A 22 -6.01 -24.08 -17.60
CA ILE A 22 -5.08 -23.58 -18.63
C ILE A 22 -3.84 -24.49 -18.72
N ARG A 23 -3.28 -24.92 -17.58
CA ARG A 23 -2.18 -25.89 -17.54
C ARG A 23 -2.58 -27.22 -18.18
N ALA A 24 -3.71 -27.79 -17.80
CA ALA A 24 -4.19 -29.05 -18.37
C ALA A 24 -4.34 -28.95 -19.89
N LEU A 25 -4.85 -27.82 -20.40
CA LEU A 25 -4.92 -27.56 -21.84
C LEU A 25 -3.54 -27.52 -22.50
N THR A 26 -2.53 -26.94 -21.86
CA THR A 26 -1.15 -26.97 -22.40
C THR A 26 -0.54 -28.37 -22.46
N GLU A 27 -1.05 -29.29 -21.64
CA GLU A 27 -0.61 -30.69 -21.57
C GLU A 27 -1.40 -31.61 -22.52
N CYS A 28 -2.54 -31.17 -23.07
CA CYS A 28 -3.40 -32.00 -23.92
C CYS A 28 -2.78 -32.36 -25.29
N CYS A 29 -2.32 -31.37 -26.05
CA CYS A 29 -1.75 -31.58 -27.39
C CYS A 29 -0.81 -30.45 -27.80
N TRP A 30 -0.01 -30.66 -28.85
CA TRP A 30 0.97 -29.67 -29.31
C TRP A 30 0.34 -28.32 -29.73
N GLN A 31 -0.79 -28.36 -30.45
CA GLN A 31 -1.50 -27.14 -30.88
C GLN A 31 -1.98 -26.33 -29.68
N PHE A 32 -2.56 -27.00 -28.69
CA PHE A 32 -3.05 -26.36 -27.47
C PHE A 32 -1.87 -25.84 -26.65
N ARG A 33 -0.77 -26.58 -26.56
CA ARG A 33 0.46 -26.10 -25.93
C ARG A 33 0.92 -24.79 -26.56
N GLN A 34 0.97 -24.67 -27.88
CA GLN A 34 1.38 -23.43 -28.53
C GLN A 34 0.46 -22.24 -28.24
N ILE A 35 -0.85 -22.49 -28.19
CA ILE A 35 -1.86 -21.43 -27.99
C ILE A 35 -1.95 -21.01 -26.51
N PHE A 36 -2.02 -21.98 -25.60
CA PHE A 36 -2.30 -21.74 -24.18
C PHE A 36 -1.03 -21.54 -23.34
N GLN A 37 0.16 -21.97 -23.78
CA GLN A 37 1.39 -21.76 -23.01
C GLN A 37 1.68 -20.27 -22.78
N PRO A 38 1.54 -19.37 -23.78
CA PRO A 38 1.62 -17.93 -23.54
C PRO A 38 0.66 -17.39 -22.48
N LEU A 39 -0.58 -17.91 -22.46
CA LEU A 39 -1.58 -17.54 -21.45
C LEU A 39 -1.23 -18.10 -20.08
N PHE A 40 -0.69 -19.33 -20.03
CA PHE A 40 -0.26 -19.94 -18.79
C PHE A 40 0.89 -19.15 -18.16
N TYR A 41 1.84 -18.65 -18.94
CA TYR A 41 2.98 -17.85 -18.45
C TYR A 41 2.72 -16.34 -18.43
N SER A 42 1.50 -15.86 -18.70
CA SER A 42 1.21 -14.42 -18.64
C SER A 42 1.25 -13.87 -17.21
N SER A 43 1.09 -14.75 -16.23
CA SER A 43 1.21 -14.42 -14.83
C SER A 43 2.11 -15.42 -14.10
N ILE A 44 2.73 -15.03 -12.99
CA ILE A 44 3.37 -15.95 -12.03
C ILE A 44 2.76 -15.69 -10.66
N GLU A 45 2.30 -16.75 -9.99
CA GLU A 45 1.78 -16.67 -8.63
C GLU A 45 2.51 -17.67 -7.73
N ILE A 46 3.38 -17.16 -6.87
CA ILE A 46 4.14 -17.94 -5.88
C ILE A 46 3.53 -17.60 -4.52
N LYS A 47 2.59 -18.42 -4.04
CA LYS A 47 1.92 -18.20 -2.74
C LYS A 47 2.78 -18.61 -1.55
N LYS A 48 3.64 -19.60 -1.74
CA LYS A 48 4.63 -20.07 -0.78
C LYS A 48 5.81 -20.57 -1.61
N PHE A 49 6.97 -19.94 -1.43
CA PHE A 49 8.17 -20.40 -2.13
C PHE A 49 8.65 -21.73 -1.51
N THR A 50 8.64 -22.75 -2.35
CA THR A 50 9.19 -24.08 -2.08
C THR A 50 10.32 -24.38 -3.06
N PRO A 51 11.57 -24.58 -2.59
CA PRO A 51 12.74 -24.80 -3.45
C PRO A 51 12.52 -25.85 -4.56
N GLU A 52 11.93 -26.99 -4.21
CA GLU A 52 11.66 -28.13 -5.11
C GLU A 52 10.90 -27.75 -6.40
N TYR A 53 9.99 -26.78 -6.33
CA TYR A 53 9.16 -26.37 -7.47
C TYR A 53 9.64 -25.06 -8.10
N HIS A 54 10.15 -24.14 -7.28
CA HIS A 54 10.43 -22.78 -7.72
C HIS A 54 11.85 -22.58 -8.21
N ILE A 55 12.82 -23.38 -7.74
CA ILE A 55 14.18 -23.39 -8.33
C ILE A 55 14.11 -23.93 -9.77
N PRO A 56 13.49 -25.08 -10.07
CA PRO A 56 13.31 -25.52 -11.46
C PRO A 56 12.56 -24.51 -12.32
N LEU A 57 11.57 -23.80 -11.76
CA LEU A 57 10.89 -22.70 -12.46
C LEU A 57 11.86 -21.56 -12.79
N ALA A 58 12.68 -21.13 -11.83
CA ALA A 58 13.69 -20.10 -12.07
C ALA A 58 14.63 -20.54 -13.20
N LEU A 59 15.26 -21.70 -13.08
CA LEU A 59 16.13 -22.27 -14.11
C LEU A 59 15.42 -22.32 -15.47
N HIS A 60 14.17 -22.76 -15.51
CA HIS A 60 13.38 -22.82 -16.73
C HIS A 60 13.14 -21.45 -17.37
N LEU A 61 12.84 -20.41 -16.58
CA LEU A 61 12.60 -19.06 -17.08
C LEU A 61 13.88 -18.43 -17.63
N PHE A 62 15.03 -18.71 -17.03
CA PHE A 62 16.33 -18.27 -17.55
C PHE A 62 16.71 -19.01 -18.84
N GLN A 63 16.42 -20.31 -18.93
CA GLN A 63 16.62 -21.09 -20.17
C GLN A 63 15.61 -20.72 -21.27
N ARG A 64 14.45 -20.15 -20.90
CA ARG A 64 13.39 -19.74 -21.82
C ARG A 64 13.00 -18.27 -21.62
N PRO A 65 13.88 -17.31 -22.01
CA PRO A 65 13.56 -15.88 -21.91
C PRO A 65 12.32 -15.47 -22.72
N ASP A 66 11.94 -16.25 -23.74
CA ASP A 66 10.72 -16.05 -24.50
C ASP A 66 9.45 -16.26 -23.66
N LEU A 67 9.50 -17.12 -22.64
CA LEU A 67 8.42 -17.33 -21.68
C LEU A 67 8.46 -16.29 -20.56
N ALA A 68 9.64 -15.98 -20.03
CA ALA A 68 9.81 -14.95 -19.00
C ALA A 68 9.30 -13.58 -19.47
N ARG A 69 9.53 -13.24 -20.74
CA ARG A 69 9.00 -12.04 -21.40
C ARG A 69 7.48 -12.01 -21.56
N ARG A 70 6.75 -13.10 -21.31
CA ARG A 70 5.29 -13.10 -21.41
C ARG A 70 4.62 -12.73 -20.10
N VAL A 71 5.36 -12.79 -18.99
CA VAL A 71 4.85 -12.48 -17.66
C VAL A 71 4.59 -10.99 -17.56
N SER A 72 3.32 -10.60 -17.49
CA SER A 72 2.87 -9.23 -17.24
C SER A 72 2.42 -9.03 -15.79
N PHE A 73 2.08 -10.10 -15.06
CA PHE A 73 1.66 -10.02 -13.65
C PHE A 73 2.41 -11.02 -12.77
N ALA A 74 3.08 -10.56 -11.73
CA ALA A 74 3.72 -11.43 -10.75
C ALA A 74 3.18 -11.15 -9.34
N ARG A 75 2.72 -12.19 -8.65
CA ARG A 75 2.39 -12.17 -7.22
C ARG A 75 3.31 -13.15 -6.51
N ILE A 76 4.14 -12.66 -5.62
CA ILE A 76 5.17 -13.47 -4.97
C ILE A 76 5.08 -13.30 -3.46
N THR A 77 5.12 -14.42 -2.76
CA THR A 77 5.02 -14.50 -1.31
C THR A 77 6.12 -15.36 -0.73
N TRP A 78 6.87 -14.80 0.23
CA TRP A 78 7.92 -15.50 0.97
C TRP A 78 7.98 -15.04 2.41
N CYS A 79 8.60 -15.85 3.24
CA CYS A 79 8.88 -15.57 4.64
C CYS A 79 10.30 -16.04 4.90
N THR A 80 11.11 -15.24 5.59
CA THR A 80 12.47 -15.66 6.00
C THR A 80 12.53 -16.26 7.40
N THR A 81 11.52 -16.08 8.25
CA THR A 81 11.52 -16.53 9.65
C THR A 81 10.98 -17.95 9.86
N CYS A 82 11.28 -18.89 8.96
CA CYS A 82 10.74 -20.25 9.08
C CYS A 82 11.54 -21.17 10.01
N ASP A 83 12.07 -20.66 11.13
CA ASP A 83 12.89 -21.45 12.06
C ASP A 83 12.24 -21.68 13.45
N GLU A 84 11.05 -21.15 13.75
CA GLU A 84 10.55 -21.23 15.15
C GLU A 84 9.17 -21.85 15.36
N GLU A 85 8.34 -22.09 14.34
CA GLU A 85 7.01 -22.70 14.54
C GLU A 85 6.96 -24.21 14.33
N HIS A 86 8.07 -24.87 13.97
CA HIS A 86 8.19 -26.33 13.99
C HIS A 86 9.33 -26.70 14.95
N GLY A 87 9.08 -26.49 16.24
CA GLY A 87 9.78 -27.25 17.27
C GLY A 87 9.65 -28.73 16.92
N ASP A 88 10.81 -29.38 16.83
CA ASP A 88 10.99 -30.80 16.55
C ASP A 88 10.44 -31.25 15.17
N HIS A 89 11.25 -31.12 14.12
CA HIS A 89 11.65 -32.27 13.28
C HIS A 89 12.51 -31.81 12.08
N ASP A 90 13.72 -32.38 12.06
CA ASP A 90 14.63 -32.58 10.94
C ASP A 90 15.44 -31.36 10.44
N ASP A 91 16.67 -31.30 10.99
CA ASP A 91 17.93 -31.19 10.23
C ASP A 91 17.98 -32.19 9.05
N HIS A 92 16.97 -32.19 8.18
CA HIS A 92 17.11 -32.79 6.86
C HIS A 92 17.86 -31.79 6.02
N ASP A 93 19.18 -32.01 5.94
CA ASP A 93 20.06 -31.59 4.87
C ASP A 93 19.28 -31.25 3.60
N ILE A 94 19.08 -29.95 3.35
CA ILE A 94 18.43 -29.44 2.15
C ILE A 94 19.43 -29.59 0.98
N ASP A 95 19.62 -30.82 0.53
CA ASP A 95 20.29 -31.19 -0.73
C ASP A 95 19.35 -30.91 -1.93
N HIS A 96 18.68 -29.74 -1.94
CA HIS A 96 17.66 -29.41 -2.94
C HIS A 96 18.20 -28.64 -4.16
N VAL A 97 19.47 -28.26 -4.16
CA VAL A 97 20.12 -27.58 -5.29
C VAL A 97 21.01 -28.59 -6.01
N THR A 98 20.52 -29.10 -7.15
CA THR A 98 21.31 -30.01 -7.99
C THR A 98 22.61 -29.36 -8.47
N ASP A 99 23.67 -30.12 -8.73
CA ASP A 99 24.93 -29.64 -9.33
C ASP A 99 24.68 -28.76 -10.58
N SER A 100 23.66 -29.12 -11.38
CA SER A 100 23.26 -28.38 -12.58
C SER A 100 22.70 -26.99 -12.29
N ALA A 101 22.00 -26.82 -11.16
CA ALA A 101 21.51 -25.53 -10.69
C ALA A 101 22.66 -24.66 -10.18
N PHE A 102 23.66 -25.26 -9.54
CA PHE A 102 24.84 -24.58 -9.05
C PHE A 102 25.72 -24.05 -10.19
N GLU A 103 26.00 -24.86 -11.21
CA GLU A 103 26.73 -24.42 -12.41
C GLU A 103 25.99 -23.29 -13.14
N PHE A 104 24.67 -23.40 -13.22
CA PHE A 104 23.81 -22.36 -13.77
C PHE A 104 23.89 -21.06 -12.95
N VAL A 105 23.81 -21.14 -11.61
CA VAL A 105 23.92 -19.99 -10.71
C VAL A 105 25.26 -19.29 -10.92
N ARG A 106 26.36 -20.04 -10.89
CA ARG A 106 27.72 -19.49 -11.05
C ARG A 106 27.85 -18.71 -12.37
N THR A 107 27.38 -19.31 -13.47
CA THR A 107 27.38 -18.68 -14.80
C THR A 107 26.44 -17.47 -14.87
N THR A 108 25.32 -17.51 -14.16
CA THR A 108 24.36 -16.41 -14.12
C THR A 108 24.95 -15.23 -13.36
N LEU A 109 25.52 -15.45 -12.18
CA LEU A 109 26.12 -14.40 -11.36
C LEU A 109 27.30 -13.69 -12.05
N ASP A 110 28.07 -14.40 -12.89
CA ASP A 110 29.12 -13.78 -13.74
C ASP A 110 28.55 -12.66 -14.63
N ASN A 111 27.30 -12.78 -15.09
CA ASN A 111 26.65 -11.76 -15.92
C ASN A 111 26.14 -10.55 -15.10
N PHE A 112 26.12 -10.65 -13.78
CA PHE A 112 25.55 -9.65 -12.87
C PHE A 112 26.66 -8.80 -12.22
N TYR A 113 27.91 -9.27 -12.25
CA TYR A 113 29.08 -8.62 -11.66
C TYR A 113 29.35 -7.20 -12.22
N LEU A 114 29.85 -6.31 -11.36
CA LEU A 114 30.28 -4.96 -11.68
C LEU A 114 31.79 -4.85 -11.55
N ASP A 115 32.44 -4.22 -12.54
CA ASP A 115 33.92 -4.16 -12.62
C ASP A 115 34.60 -3.43 -11.42
N ASP A 116 33.82 -2.70 -10.61
CA ASP A 116 34.31 -1.86 -9.49
C ASP A 116 33.98 -2.42 -8.08
N GLU A 117 33.25 -3.55 -7.96
CA GLU A 117 32.98 -4.21 -6.67
C GLU A 117 34.00 -5.33 -6.41
N ASP A 118 34.30 -5.65 -5.15
CA ASP A 118 35.05 -6.87 -4.83
C ASP A 118 34.22 -8.08 -5.29
N PRO A 119 34.63 -8.76 -6.40
CA PRO A 119 33.86 -9.85 -6.98
C PRO A 119 33.65 -10.97 -5.99
N ASP A 120 34.60 -11.19 -5.09
CA ASP A 120 34.67 -12.41 -4.32
C ASP A 120 33.70 -12.38 -3.15
N GLU A 121 33.52 -11.22 -2.47
CA GLU A 121 32.60 -11.10 -1.34
C GLU A 121 31.13 -11.12 -1.78
N TRP A 122 30.75 -10.29 -2.76
CA TRP A 122 29.37 -10.24 -3.26
C TRP A 122 28.94 -11.58 -3.87
N ARG A 123 29.84 -12.19 -4.66
CA ARG A 123 29.57 -13.49 -5.28
C ARG A 123 29.46 -14.58 -4.24
N ALA A 124 30.39 -14.64 -3.28
CA ALA A 124 30.34 -15.64 -2.22
C ALA A 124 29.02 -15.56 -1.44
N GLN A 125 28.55 -14.35 -1.12
CA GLN A 125 27.26 -14.16 -0.47
C GLN A 125 26.10 -14.72 -1.32
N TRP A 126 26.01 -14.34 -2.60
CA TRP A 126 24.92 -14.83 -3.45
C TRP A 126 25.00 -16.35 -3.70
N GLU A 127 26.20 -16.90 -3.90
CA GLU A 127 26.40 -18.34 -4.09
C GLU A 127 26.00 -19.13 -2.85
N ASP A 128 26.43 -18.69 -1.66
CA ASP A 128 26.08 -19.32 -0.38
C ASP A 128 24.55 -19.36 -0.20
N HIS A 129 23.88 -18.22 -0.31
CA HIS A 129 22.44 -18.14 -0.14
C HIS A 129 21.66 -18.90 -1.23
N LEU A 130 22.10 -18.88 -2.49
CA LEU A 130 21.44 -19.65 -3.55
C LEU A 130 21.64 -21.15 -3.37
N SER A 131 22.79 -21.59 -2.84
CA SER A 131 23.11 -23.00 -2.58
C SER A 131 22.23 -23.63 -1.52
N VAL A 132 21.88 -22.88 -0.47
CA VAL A 132 20.95 -23.32 0.58
C VAL A 132 19.47 -23.10 0.20
N GLY A 133 19.20 -22.68 -1.04
CA GLY A 133 17.84 -22.48 -1.52
C GLY A 133 17.14 -21.26 -0.93
N CYS A 134 17.89 -20.22 -0.54
CA CYS A 134 17.33 -18.98 0.03
C CYS A 134 16.24 -18.39 -0.87
N ARG A 135 15.05 -18.22 -0.29
CA ARG A 135 13.84 -17.80 -1.01
C ARG A 135 14.00 -16.41 -1.61
N ALA A 136 14.51 -15.46 -0.82
CA ALA A 136 14.69 -14.08 -1.25
C ALA A 136 15.67 -13.97 -2.43
N ALA A 137 16.80 -14.69 -2.37
CA ALA A 137 17.80 -14.72 -3.44
C ALA A 137 17.22 -15.28 -4.75
N TRP A 138 16.55 -16.45 -4.70
CA TRP A 138 15.95 -17.06 -5.89
C TRP A 138 14.82 -16.23 -6.49
N ILE A 139 13.96 -15.62 -5.66
CA ILE A 139 12.92 -14.70 -6.10
C ILE A 139 13.53 -13.49 -6.80
N SER A 140 14.62 -12.94 -6.25
CA SER A 140 15.35 -11.82 -6.84
C SER A 140 15.86 -12.14 -8.23
N LEU A 141 16.42 -13.34 -8.43
CA LEU A 141 16.82 -13.81 -9.76
C LEU A 141 15.63 -13.94 -10.71
N ILE A 142 14.51 -14.54 -10.28
CA ILE A 142 13.31 -14.70 -11.11
C ILE A 142 12.83 -13.33 -11.64
N ILE A 143 12.71 -12.33 -10.76
CA ILE A 143 12.19 -11.01 -11.14
C ILE A 143 13.05 -10.35 -12.22
N THR A 144 14.37 -10.53 -12.18
CA THR A 144 15.27 -9.94 -13.20
C THR A 144 14.96 -10.38 -14.64
N GLN A 145 14.31 -11.53 -14.82
CA GLN A 145 13.96 -12.07 -16.14
C GLN A 145 12.62 -11.52 -16.67
N LEU A 146 11.79 -10.94 -15.81
CA LEU A 146 10.42 -10.52 -16.11
C LEU A 146 10.37 -9.14 -16.78
N THR A 147 11.01 -9.02 -17.94
CA THR A 147 11.20 -7.74 -18.63
C THR A 147 9.94 -7.09 -19.21
N ARG A 148 8.78 -7.77 -19.21
CA ARG A 148 7.49 -7.22 -19.64
C ARG A 148 6.46 -7.16 -18.51
N LEU A 149 6.93 -7.18 -17.27
CA LEU A 149 6.09 -7.07 -16.09
C LEU A 149 5.35 -5.72 -16.09
N GLU A 150 4.05 -5.75 -15.89
CA GLU A 150 3.14 -4.59 -15.80
C GLU A 150 2.69 -4.34 -14.36
N ARG A 151 2.49 -5.41 -13.59
CA ARG A 151 2.11 -5.35 -12.17
C ARG A 151 2.88 -6.35 -11.33
N LEU A 152 3.39 -5.89 -10.19
CA LEU A 152 4.12 -6.69 -9.21
C LEU A 152 3.46 -6.59 -7.83
N GLU A 153 3.11 -7.74 -7.25
CA GLU A 153 2.64 -7.85 -5.87
C GLU A 153 3.63 -8.67 -5.05
N LEU A 154 4.23 -8.05 -4.03
CA LEU A 154 5.14 -8.69 -3.10
C LEU A 154 4.48 -8.76 -1.73
N ARG A 155 4.41 -9.96 -1.16
CA ARG A 155 3.99 -10.17 0.23
C ARG A 155 5.11 -10.87 0.97
N TYR A 156 5.71 -10.22 1.95
CA TYR A 156 6.88 -10.80 2.60
C TYR A 156 6.96 -10.47 4.09
N SER A 157 7.78 -11.24 4.78
CA SER A 157 8.21 -10.96 6.15
C SER A 157 9.69 -11.29 6.26
N GLY A 158 10.44 -10.37 6.85
CA GLY A 158 11.89 -10.45 7.05
C GLY A 158 12.70 -9.94 5.84
N ASP A 159 13.72 -10.68 5.43
CA ASP A 159 14.78 -10.16 4.56
C ASP A 159 14.30 -9.77 3.14
N PHE A 160 14.63 -8.54 2.75
CA PHE A 160 14.39 -7.92 1.45
C PHE A 160 15.70 -7.56 0.73
N ASP A 161 16.86 -7.83 1.32
CA ASP A 161 18.16 -7.29 0.91
C ASP A 161 18.57 -7.74 -0.49
N PHE A 162 18.38 -9.03 -0.83
CA PHE A 162 18.63 -9.53 -2.19
C PHE A 162 17.77 -8.85 -3.25
N MET A 163 16.50 -8.60 -2.92
CA MET A 163 15.57 -7.92 -3.82
C MET A 163 15.99 -6.45 -3.96
N TYR A 164 16.29 -5.81 -2.84
CA TYR A 164 16.73 -4.43 -2.78
C TYR A 164 18.00 -4.21 -3.60
N GLN A 165 19.02 -5.08 -3.47
CA GLN A 165 20.24 -5.04 -4.27
C GLN A 165 19.95 -5.11 -5.78
N MET A 166 19.10 -6.04 -6.21
CA MET A 166 18.75 -6.18 -7.63
C MET A 166 17.96 -4.98 -8.16
N LEU A 167 17.03 -4.44 -7.38
CA LEU A 167 16.28 -3.25 -7.74
C LEU A 167 17.18 -2.01 -7.76
N ALA A 168 18.12 -1.88 -6.83
CA ALA A 168 19.08 -0.80 -6.83
C ALA A 168 19.99 -0.84 -8.05
N ARG A 169 20.46 -2.03 -8.47
CA ARG A 169 21.18 -2.21 -9.74
C ARG A 169 20.30 -1.86 -10.94
N ALA A 170 19.01 -2.18 -10.91
CA ALA A 170 18.07 -1.76 -11.95
C ALA A 170 17.99 -0.23 -12.04
N VAL A 171 17.80 0.45 -10.91
CA VAL A 171 17.75 1.92 -10.85
C VAL A 171 19.04 2.54 -11.37
N LYS A 172 20.20 2.03 -10.94
CA LYS A 172 21.53 2.49 -11.38
C LYS A 172 21.90 2.07 -12.81
N ARG A 173 21.03 1.33 -13.52
CA ARG A 173 21.30 0.73 -14.84
C ARG A 173 22.60 -0.07 -14.87
N GLN A 174 22.88 -0.74 -13.77
CA GLN A 174 23.99 -1.67 -13.60
C GLN A 174 23.61 -3.04 -14.15
N ARG A 175 24.58 -3.95 -14.30
CA ARG A 175 24.29 -5.33 -14.75
C ARG A 175 23.31 -6.01 -13.79
N PRO A 176 22.32 -6.79 -14.29
CA PRO A 176 22.10 -7.18 -15.69
C PRO A 176 21.32 -6.15 -16.54
N PHE A 177 20.90 -5.02 -15.96
CA PHE A 177 20.02 -4.02 -16.58
C PHE A 177 20.74 -2.96 -17.44
N HIS A 178 22.06 -3.01 -17.56
CA HIS A 178 22.87 -2.06 -18.34
C HIS A 178 22.46 -1.89 -19.82
N SER A 179 21.99 -2.96 -20.46
CA SER A 179 21.72 -2.96 -21.90
C SER A 179 20.31 -2.49 -22.29
N ARG A 180 19.37 -2.47 -21.34
CA ARG A 180 17.95 -2.19 -21.59
C ARG A 180 17.34 -1.48 -20.40
N THR A 181 16.38 -0.60 -20.67
CA THR A 181 15.57 0.00 -19.60
C THR A 181 14.98 -1.09 -18.71
N PRO A 182 15.25 -1.10 -17.40
CA PRO A 182 14.69 -2.08 -16.49
C PRO A 182 13.20 -1.87 -16.35
N PHE A 183 12.45 -2.97 -16.34
CA PHE A 183 10.99 -2.98 -16.12
C PHE A 183 10.23 -1.90 -16.89
N PRO A 184 10.37 -1.82 -18.22
CA PRO A 184 9.88 -0.70 -19.03
C PRO A 184 8.35 -0.59 -19.08
N LEU A 185 7.63 -1.63 -18.62
CA LEU A 185 6.17 -1.70 -18.63
C LEU A 185 5.56 -1.72 -17.22
N LEU A 186 6.39 -1.73 -16.17
CA LEU A 186 5.94 -1.94 -14.80
C LEU A 186 5.27 -0.69 -14.27
N GLN A 187 3.94 -0.73 -14.14
CA GLN A 187 3.10 0.41 -13.79
C GLN A 187 2.63 0.38 -12.34
N GLU A 188 2.33 -0.81 -11.82
CA GLU A 188 1.71 -1.01 -10.52
C GLU A 188 2.58 -1.87 -9.61
N ILE A 189 2.90 -1.35 -8.42
CA ILE A 189 3.57 -2.08 -7.35
C ILE A 189 2.63 -2.20 -6.16
N LYS A 190 2.55 -3.40 -5.59
CA LYS A 190 1.91 -3.63 -4.31
C LYS A 190 2.89 -4.31 -3.36
N LEU A 191 3.16 -3.68 -2.23
CA LEU A 191 3.96 -4.24 -1.15
C LEU A 191 3.04 -4.51 0.04
N SER A 192 3.23 -5.64 0.73
CA SER A 192 2.50 -5.89 1.98
C SER A 192 3.27 -6.82 2.89
N CYS A 193 3.10 -6.65 4.18
CA CYS A 193 3.59 -7.64 5.12
C CYS A 193 2.77 -8.94 5.02
N LEU A 194 3.43 -10.09 5.21
CA LEU A 194 2.78 -11.40 5.15
C LEU A 194 1.81 -11.62 6.33
N PHE A 195 2.21 -11.18 7.52
CA PHE A 195 1.50 -11.43 8.77
C PHE A 195 0.88 -10.16 9.32
N ASP A 196 -0.29 -10.31 9.97
CA ASP A 196 -0.92 -9.20 10.67
C ASP A 196 -0.14 -8.84 11.93
N GLY A 197 0.06 -7.54 12.16
CA GLY A 197 0.86 -7.04 13.28
C GLY A 197 2.37 -6.94 12.99
N TYR A 198 2.80 -7.34 11.79
CA TYR A 198 4.16 -7.10 11.29
C TYR A 198 4.15 -5.98 10.26
N TRP A 199 5.34 -5.54 9.86
CA TRP A 199 5.52 -4.45 8.91
C TRP A 199 6.60 -4.76 7.86
N ILE A 200 6.59 -3.96 6.81
CA ILE A 200 7.70 -3.78 5.88
C ILE A 200 8.39 -2.45 6.19
N ASP A 201 9.67 -2.36 5.88
CA ASP A 201 10.41 -1.11 6.02
C ASP A 201 9.99 -0.14 4.91
N ALA A 202 9.74 1.14 5.25
CA ALA A 202 9.48 2.16 4.24
C ALA A 202 10.61 2.27 3.19
N HIS A 203 11.84 1.93 3.59
CA HIS A 203 13.01 1.91 2.71
C HIS A 203 12.91 0.85 1.59
N ASP A 204 12.21 -0.26 1.81
CA ASP A 204 12.06 -1.33 0.82
C ASP A 204 11.35 -0.86 -0.46
N ALA A 205 10.48 0.15 -0.33
CA ALA A 205 9.77 0.74 -1.45
C ALA A 205 10.63 1.70 -2.30
N ARG A 206 11.73 2.19 -1.75
CA ARG A 206 12.54 3.29 -2.32
C ARG A 206 12.94 3.06 -3.78
N PRO A 207 13.42 1.87 -4.22
CA PRO A 207 13.85 1.67 -5.59
C PRO A 207 12.72 1.85 -6.62
N PHE A 208 11.48 1.54 -6.25
CA PHE A 208 10.34 1.58 -7.18
C PHE A 208 10.00 3.01 -7.63
N PHE A 209 10.30 4.03 -6.82
CA PHE A 209 10.09 5.43 -7.19
C PHE A 209 10.98 5.90 -8.34
N TYR A 210 12.11 5.23 -8.56
CA TYR A 210 13.09 5.56 -9.60
C TYR A 210 12.94 4.70 -10.86
N LEU A 211 12.01 3.75 -10.87
CA LEU A 211 11.73 2.94 -12.05
C LEU A 211 10.87 3.73 -13.06
N PRO A 212 11.21 3.66 -14.35
CA PRO A 212 10.76 4.64 -15.34
C PRO A 212 9.28 4.57 -15.71
N ALA A 213 8.62 3.43 -15.47
CA ALA A 213 7.21 3.22 -15.83
C ALA A 213 6.28 3.17 -14.61
N VAL A 214 6.83 3.13 -13.39
CA VAL A 214 6.03 2.94 -12.18
C VAL A 214 5.20 4.20 -11.92
N SER A 215 3.89 4.00 -11.83
CA SER A 215 2.91 5.09 -11.69
C SER A 215 2.04 4.96 -10.45
N VAL A 216 1.92 3.74 -9.91
CA VAL A 216 1.12 3.42 -8.73
C VAL A 216 1.95 2.57 -7.78
N ILE A 217 2.03 3.01 -6.52
CA ILE A 217 2.62 2.25 -5.41
C ILE A 217 1.55 2.12 -4.33
N GLU A 218 1.16 0.88 -4.04
CA GLU A 218 0.32 0.52 -2.93
C GLU A 218 1.16 -0.24 -1.89
N ALA A 219 1.09 0.15 -0.63
CA ALA A 219 1.82 -0.49 0.45
C ALA A 219 0.88 -0.79 1.62
N ASP A 220 1.11 -1.88 2.33
CA ASP A 220 0.30 -2.29 3.46
C ASP A 220 1.16 -2.80 4.63
N GLY A 221 0.94 -2.25 5.81
CA GLY A 221 1.75 -2.53 6.99
C GLY A 221 3.15 -1.92 6.84
N VAL A 222 3.27 -0.61 6.69
CA VAL A 222 4.56 0.07 6.48
C VAL A 222 5.03 0.70 7.78
N LEU A 223 6.28 0.46 8.18
CA LEU A 223 6.93 1.18 9.27
C LEU A 223 7.92 2.19 8.71
N GLU A 224 7.70 3.46 9.03
CA GLU A 224 8.72 4.50 8.84
C GLU A 224 9.63 4.48 10.08
N LYS A 225 10.87 4.04 9.91
CA LYS A 225 11.84 4.03 11.01
C LYS A 225 12.33 5.46 11.25
N VAL A 226 12.32 5.88 12.52
CA VAL A 226 13.12 7.06 12.91
C VAL A 226 14.57 6.62 12.84
N ALA A 227 15.43 7.43 12.21
CA ALA A 227 16.87 7.25 12.32
C ALA A 227 17.26 7.29 13.81
N ASP A 228 17.36 6.12 14.43
CA ASP A 228 17.86 5.98 15.79
C ASP A 228 19.37 5.76 15.69
N PRO A 229 20.21 6.71 16.16
CA PRO A 229 21.66 6.57 16.11
C PRO A 229 22.22 5.36 16.89
N PHE A 230 21.39 4.66 17.67
CA PHE A 230 21.78 3.46 18.43
C PHE A 230 21.38 2.13 17.77
N PHE A 231 20.47 2.15 16.78
CA PHE A 231 19.98 0.97 16.05
C PHE A 231 20.15 1.11 14.54
N ASP A 232 20.98 2.06 14.10
CA ASP A 232 21.39 2.21 12.71
C ASP A 232 22.28 1.01 12.37
N ASP A 233 21.65 -0.14 12.13
CA ASP A 233 22.29 -1.23 11.41
C ASP A 233 22.81 -0.61 10.12
N GLU A 234 24.10 -0.75 9.88
CA GLU A 234 24.86 -0.33 8.69
C GLU A 234 24.33 -1.03 7.41
N LYS A 235 23.02 -1.02 7.15
CA LYS A 235 22.51 -1.21 5.80
C LYS A 235 22.96 0.02 5.05
N SER A 236 24.16 -0.07 4.47
CA SER A 236 24.76 0.93 3.60
C SER A 236 23.66 1.40 2.66
N VAL A 237 23.13 2.57 2.96
CA VAL A 237 21.99 3.14 2.24
C VAL A 237 22.51 3.28 0.83
N LEU A 238 22.07 2.40 -0.09
CA LEU A 238 22.44 2.54 -1.49
C LEU A 238 21.90 3.89 -1.91
N ASP A 239 22.80 4.86 -1.94
CA ASP A 239 22.40 6.22 -2.14
C ASP A 239 22.04 6.38 -3.61
N PHE A 240 20.76 6.69 -3.85
CA PHE A 240 20.27 7.04 -5.17
C PHE A 240 20.53 8.52 -5.49
N SER A 241 21.13 9.30 -4.58
CA SER A 241 21.46 10.72 -4.79
C SER A 241 22.42 10.93 -5.96
N GLU A 242 23.33 9.99 -6.21
CA GLU A 242 24.33 10.05 -7.29
C GLU A 242 23.78 9.62 -8.66
N THR A 243 22.60 9.01 -8.71
CA THR A 243 21.95 8.71 -10.00
C THR A 243 21.37 9.99 -10.59
N ASP A 244 21.57 10.20 -11.90
CA ASP A 244 20.83 11.22 -12.67
C ASP A 244 19.34 10.99 -12.41
N LYS A 245 18.75 11.76 -11.48
CA LYS A 245 17.40 11.51 -10.97
C LYS A 245 16.43 11.38 -12.15
N PRO A 246 16.00 10.15 -12.50
CA PRO A 246 15.01 9.98 -13.53
C PRO A 246 13.74 10.65 -13.01
N ILE A 247 13.08 11.44 -13.86
CA ILE A 247 11.79 12.04 -13.49
C ILE A 247 10.85 10.92 -13.09
N SER A 248 10.43 10.90 -11.83
CA SER A 248 9.53 9.87 -11.32
C SER A 248 8.18 9.97 -12.04
N GLN A 249 7.64 8.81 -12.43
CA GLN A 249 6.31 8.74 -13.05
C GLN A 249 5.22 8.39 -12.03
N VAL A 250 5.56 8.27 -10.75
CA VAL A 250 4.62 7.93 -9.68
C VAL A 250 3.60 9.05 -9.53
N ARG A 251 2.32 8.68 -9.68
CA ARG A 251 1.16 9.57 -9.53
C ARG A 251 0.29 9.20 -8.35
N THR A 252 0.35 7.94 -7.91
CA THR A 252 -0.52 7.40 -6.86
C THR A 252 0.32 6.69 -5.82
N ILE A 253 0.20 7.13 -4.58
CA ILE A 253 0.70 6.42 -3.40
C ILE A 253 -0.51 6.09 -2.52
N LYS A 254 -0.65 4.83 -2.13
CA LYS A 254 -1.63 4.41 -1.13
C LYS A 254 -0.94 3.57 -0.06
N ILE A 255 -1.12 3.93 1.18
CA ILE A 255 -0.55 3.22 2.31
C ILE A 255 -1.67 2.83 3.26
N SER A 256 -1.89 1.52 3.37
CA SER A 256 -2.74 0.94 4.39
C SER A 256 -1.89 0.58 5.61
N ARG A 257 -2.41 0.78 6.82
CA ARG A 257 -1.72 0.42 8.07
C ARG A 257 -0.29 0.99 8.15
N ALA A 258 -0.19 2.31 8.13
CA ALA A 258 1.08 3.01 8.31
C ALA A 258 1.41 3.15 9.80
N TYR A 259 2.55 2.62 10.19
CA TYR A 259 3.09 2.65 11.55
C TYR A 259 4.21 3.69 11.64
N ASN A 260 4.23 4.45 12.72
CA ASN A 260 5.24 5.49 12.99
C ASN A 260 5.45 6.49 11.82
N CYS A 261 4.38 6.79 11.09
CA CYS A 261 4.42 7.70 9.93
C CYS A 261 4.61 9.15 10.39
N ILE A 262 5.84 9.65 10.39
CA ILE A 262 6.19 11.01 10.82
C ILE A 262 5.88 11.98 9.69
N ASP A 263 6.45 11.76 8.51
CA ASP A 263 6.35 12.70 7.40
C ASP A 263 6.35 12.07 6.00
N MET A 264 6.77 10.80 5.86
CA MET A 264 6.93 10.08 4.58
C MET A 264 7.67 10.91 3.54
N LYS A 265 8.60 11.76 4.00
CA LYS A 265 9.23 12.79 3.19
C LYS A 265 9.99 12.17 2.03
N GLU A 266 10.71 11.09 2.25
CA GLU A 266 11.50 10.43 1.21
C GLU A 266 10.63 9.94 0.04
N TRP A 267 9.44 9.39 0.34
CA TRP A 267 8.53 8.91 -0.69
C TRP A 267 7.92 10.06 -1.49
N ILE A 268 7.55 11.15 -0.81
CA ILE A 268 6.95 12.33 -1.45
C ILE A 268 8.00 13.09 -2.27
N GLU A 269 9.21 13.29 -1.73
CA GLU A 269 10.34 13.93 -2.41
C GLU A 269 10.80 13.19 -3.66
N ALA A 270 10.63 11.88 -3.70
CA ALA A 270 10.94 11.08 -4.88
C ALA A 270 9.92 11.24 -6.01
N CYS A 271 8.80 11.94 -5.81
CA CYS A 271 7.69 12.01 -6.76
C CYS A 271 7.46 13.42 -7.34
N ASP A 272 7.87 13.66 -8.58
CA ASP A 272 7.65 14.94 -9.26
C ASP A 272 6.18 15.17 -9.71
N LYS A 273 5.41 14.08 -9.86
CA LYS A 273 4.07 14.09 -10.50
C LYS A 273 2.97 13.50 -9.61
N LEU A 274 3.16 13.52 -8.29
CA LEU A 274 2.22 12.92 -7.35
C LEU A 274 0.83 13.60 -7.43
N GLU A 275 -0.19 12.86 -7.85
CA GLU A 275 -1.56 13.37 -8.00
C GLU A 275 -2.51 12.87 -6.90
N HIS A 276 -2.24 11.69 -6.35
CA HIS A 276 -3.08 11.03 -5.34
C HIS A 276 -2.22 10.47 -4.21
N PHE A 277 -2.54 10.89 -2.99
CA PHE A 277 -1.92 10.36 -1.78
C PHE A 277 -3.00 9.92 -0.79
N GLU A 278 -2.97 8.64 -0.43
CA GLU A 278 -3.86 8.03 0.56
C GLU A 278 -3.04 7.34 1.65
N LEU A 279 -3.35 7.65 2.91
CA LEU A 279 -2.65 7.12 4.08
C LEU A 279 -3.66 6.77 5.16
N GLU A 280 -3.63 5.52 5.60
CA GLU A 280 -4.30 5.04 6.80
C GLU A 280 -3.28 4.80 7.91
N ALA A 281 -3.21 5.72 8.87
CA ALA A 281 -2.36 5.55 10.04
C ALA A 281 -2.91 4.46 10.98
N GLU A 282 -2.06 3.60 11.54
CA GLU A 282 -2.45 2.58 12.51
C GLU A 282 -1.46 2.50 13.68
N MET A 283 -1.95 2.02 14.84
CA MET A 283 -1.13 1.74 16.00
C MET A 283 -0.64 0.29 15.93
N LEU A 284 0.66 0.11 16.08
CA LEU A 284 1.27 -1.20 16.24
C LEU A 284 0.99 -1.72 17.66
N GLU A 285 0.51 -2.95 17.81
CA GLU A 285 0.15 -3.55 19.11
C GLU A 285 1.36 -4.13 19.87
N GLU A 286 2.56 -4.11 19.27
CA GLU A 286 3.75 -4.67 19.88
C GLU A 286 4.30 -3.76 21.01
N PRO A 287 4.33 -4.19 22.29
CA PRO A 287 4.63 -3.31 23.43
C PRO A 287 6.03 -2.67 23.41
N SER A 288 6.98 -3.30 22.72
CA SER A 288 8.36 -2.84 22.52
C SER A 288 8.45 -1.67 21.53
N VAL A 289 7.55 -1.62 20.54
CA VAL A 289 7.55 -0.65 19.43
C VAL A 289 6.38 0.35 19.54
N SER A 290 5.32 0.02 20.29
CA SER A 290 4.12 0.84 20.45
C SER A 290 4.38 2.17 21.16
N GLN A 291 5.51 2.31 21.86
CA GLN A 291 5.94 3.57 22.48
C GLN A 291 6.36 4.63 21.45
N PHE A 292 6.48 4.25 20.17
CA PHE A 292 6.95 5.11 19.09
C PHE A 292 5.85 5.56 18.12
N TYR A 293 4.54 5.43 18.42
CA TYR A 293 3.55 6.00 17.50
C TYR A 293 3.66 7.53 17.44
N GLN A 294 4.14 8.06 16.30
CA GLN A 294 4.35 9.49 16.08
C GLN A 294 3.76 9.96 14.74
N PHE A 295 2.43 9.90 14.58
CA PHE A 295 1.82 10.66 13.46
C PHE A 295 1.82 12.16 13.77
N SER A 296 2.51 12.95 12.95
CA SER A 296 2.61 14.40 13.09
C SER A 296 1.98 15.10 11.88
N ALA A 297 0.73 15.55 12.01
CA ALA A 297 0.03 16.22 10.91
C ALA A 297 0.78 17.45 10.33
N PRO A 298 1.47 18.30 11.13
CA PRO A 298 2.28 19.41 10.61
C PRO A 298 3.51 18.94 9.82
N SER A 299 4.27 17.97 10.33
CA SER A 299 5.46 17.47 9.63
C SER A 299 5.06 16.82 8.31
N PHE A 300 3.97 16.05 8.34
CA PHE A 300 3.39 15.45 7.16
C PHE A 300 2.92 16.49 6.13
N ARG A 301 2.33 17.59 6.60
CA ARG A 301 1.95 18.72 5.72
C ARG A 301 3.18 19.31 5.03
N ASP A 302 4.26 19.51 5.76
CA ASP A 302 5.49 20.10 5.21
C ASP A 302 6.06 19.23 4.09
N SER A 303 6.02 17.90 4.23
CA SER A 303 6.36 16.99 3.13
C SER A 303 5.41 17.12 1.95
N LEU A 304 4.09 17.14 2.18
CA LEU A 304 3.13 17.25 1.07
C LEU A 304 3.21 18.58 0.32
N LEU A 305 3.69 19.66 0.95
CA LEU A 305 3.89 20.94 0.26
C LEU A 305 4.87 20.83 -0.93
N LEU A 306 5.73 19.81 -0.95
CA LEU A 306 6.63 19.53 -2.06
C LEU A 306 5.87 19.11 -3.33
N ALA A 307 4.68 18.53 -3.17
CA ALA A 307 3.78 18.12 -4.25
C ALA A 307 2.55 19.03 -4.40
N LYS A 308 2.55 20.23 -3.80
CA LYS A 308 1.35 21.10 -3.72
C LYS A 308 0.75 21.48 -5.08
N ASP A 309 1.57 21.51 -6.13
CA ASP A 309 1.18 21.93 -7.48
C ASP A 309 0.62 20.79 -8.33
N THR A 310 0.79 19.54 -7.90
CA THR A 310 0.37 18.32 -8.63
C THR A 310 -0.70 17.52 -7.90
N LEU A 311 -0.79 17.66 -6.57
CA LEU A 311 -1.62 16.84 -5.70
C LEU A 311 -3.12 17.18 -5.77
N LYS A 312 -3.86 16.33 -6.48
CA LYS A 312 -5.31 16.48 -6.72
C LYS A 312 -6.17 15.81 -5.65
N THR A 313 -5.66 14.78 -5.00
CA THR A 313 -6.39 14.02 -3.98
C THR A 313 -5.52 13.74 -2.77
N ILE A 314 -6.04 14.08 -1.59
CA ILE A 314 -5.46 13.75 -0.28
C ILE A 314 -6.50 12.98 0.50
N ARG A 315 -6.11 11.82 1.04
CA ARG A 315 -6.96 11.04 1.94
C ARG A 315 -6.19 10.57 3.15
N PHE A 316 -6.66 11.01 4.31
CA PHE A 316 -6.15 10.58 5.61
C PHE A 316 -7.24 9.85 6.37
N SER A 317 -6.98 8.58 6.67
CA SER A 317 -7.77 7.76 7.56
C SER A 317 -6.91 7.22 8.69
N PHE A 318 -7.58 6.69 9.72
CA PHE A 318 -6.93 6.09 10.87
C PHE A 318 -7.61 4.73 11.07
N GLY A 319 -6.80 3.70 11.27
CA GLY A 319 -7.27 2.34 11.47
C GLY A 319 -8.20 2.23 12.68
N LYS A 320 -9.09 1.24 12.67
CA LYS A 320 -10.10 1.03 13.74
C LYS A 320 -9.47 0.97 15.13
N LYS A 321 -8.27 0.40 15.25
CA LYS A 321 -7.54 0.28 16.52
C LYS A 321 -7.23 1.65 17.16
N LEU A 322 -6.93 2.67 16.35
CA LEU A 322 -6.73 4.05 16.82
C LEU A 322 -8.03 4.80 17.11
N LEU A 323 -9.11 4.44 16.42
CA LEU A 323 -10.41 5.09 16.58
C LEU A 323 -11.17 4.63 17.83
N HIS A 324 -10.82 3.45 18.36
CA HIS A 324 -11.39 2.94 19.59
C HIS A 324 -10.52 3.33 20.80
N ASP A 325 -10.98 4.35 21.53
CA ASP A 325 -10.68 4.53 22.95
C ASP A 325 -11.09 3.21 23.65
N ARG A 326 -10.19 2.23 23.83
CA ARG A 326 -10.52 1.00 24.56
C ARG A 326 -10.86 1.41 26.00
N PRO A 327 -12.13 1.33 26.45
CA PRO A 327 -12.45 1.61 27.83
C PRO A 327 -11.97 0.39 28.65
N GLY A 328 -10.83 0.53 29.31
CA GLY A 328 -10.45 -0.38 30.39
C GLY A 328 -9.35 -1.41 30.12
N VAL A 329 -8.56 -1.33 29.04
CA VAL A 329 -7.36 -2.18 28.89
C VAL A 329 -6.05 -1.41 29.12
N PHE A 330 -5.99 -0.11 28.84
CA PHE A 330 -4.94 0.78 29.33
C PHE A 330 -5.56 2.16 29.52
N SER A 331 -5.35 2.79 30.67
CA SER A 331 -5.88 4.13 30.95
C SER A 331 -5.28 5.12 29.96
N PRO A 332 -6.09 5.92 29.22
CA PRO A 332 -5.60 7.02 28.39
C PRO A 332 -4.86 8.13 29.16
N ARG A 333 -4.66 7.97 30.48
CA ARG A 333 -3.87 8.90 31.30
C ARG A 333 -2.38 8.56 31.35
N ASP A 334 -1.98 7.34 31.00
CA ASP A 334 -0.59 6.90 31.17
C ASP A 334 0.20 6.87 29.85
N PHE A 335 -0.50 6.95 28.71
CA PHE A 335 0.08 7.20 27.39
C PHE A 335 -0.77 8.26 26.67
N ASP A 336 -0.74 9.50 27.15
CA ASP A 336 -0.98 10.65 26.28
C ASP A 336 0.22 10.68 25.31
N MET A 337 0.14 9.87 24.25
CA MET A 337 1.17 9.72 23.20
C MET A 337 1.30 11.07 22.47
N ASN A 338 2.00 12.02 23.10
CA ASN A 338 2.37 13.38 22.70
C ASN A 338 1.27 14.30 22.11
N GLY A 339 0.01 13.88 21.97
CA GLY A 339 -1.07 14.66 21.36
C GLY A 339 -0.83 15.06 19.90
N LEU A 340 0.25 14.56 19.27
CA LEU A 340 0.69 14.95 17.92
C LEU A 340 -0.31 14.53 16.85
N ASP A 341 -0.98 13.39 17.03
CA ASP A 341 -1.98 12.88 16.11
C ASP A 341 -3.24 13.78 16.05
N ASN A 342 -3.48 14.55 17.11
CA ASN A 342 -4.59 15.49 17.25
C ASN A 342 -4.20 16.92 16.87
N THR A 343 -2.96 17.15 16.42
CA THR A 343 -2.55 18.47 15.98
C THR A 343 -3.26 18.85 14.68
N PRO A 344 -3.62 20.14 14.51
CA PRO A 344 -4.17 20.62 13.26
C PRO A 344 -3.17 20.42 12.12
N PHE A 345 -3.64 19.93 10.98
CA PHE A 345 -2.83 19.82 9.76
C PHE A 345 -2.35 21.21 9.31
N GLY A 346 -3.23 22.21 9.39
CA GLY A 346 -2.95 23.59 8.97
C GLY A 346 -3.84 24.04 7.81
N SER A 347 -3.36 25.01 7.03
CA SER A 347 -4.04 25.48 5.82
C SER A 347 -3.79 24.53 4.65
N PHE A 348 -4.82 24.30 3.84
CA PHE A 348 -4.77 23.60 2.56
C PHE A 348 -4.80 24.56 1.35
N LYS A 349 -4.84 25.88 1.55
CA LYS A 349 -4.91 26.87 0.47
C LYS A 349 -3.73 26.82 -0.50
N GLU A 350 -2.59 26.34 -0.03
CA GLU A 350 -1.37 26.17 -0.81
C GLU A 350 -1.51 25.05 -1.87
N PHE A 351 -2.41 24.09 -1.66
CA PHE A 351 -2.70 23.00 -2.60
C PHE A 351 -3.73 23.46 -3.63
N HIS A 352 -3.31 24.33 -4.53
CA HIS A 352 -4.20 25.05 -5.44
C HIS A 352 -4.86 24.17 -6.53
N VAL A 353 -4.41 22.93 -6.71
CA VAL A 353 -5.03 21.93 -7.60
C VAL A 353 -5.82 20.84 -6.86
N LEU A 354 -5.90 20.92 -5.53
CA LEU A 354 -6.57 19.91 -4.71
C LEU A 354 -8.07 19.91 -4.97
N GLY A 355 -8.56 18.82 -5.57
CA GLY A 355 -9.98 18.62 -5.84
C GLY A 355 -10.67 17.77 -4.77
N ASN A 356 -9.97 16.80 -4.17
CA ASN A 356 -10.56 15.84 -3.24
C ASN A 356 -9.77 15.79 -1.94
N LEU A 357 -10.44 16.08 -0.82
CA LEU A 357 -9.86 15.99 0.52
C LEU A 357 -10.70 15.07 1.40
N SER A 358 -10.08 14.04 1.98
CA SER A 358 -10.62 13.28 3.11
C SER A 358 -9.71 13.44 4.31
N ILE A 359 -10.24 13.91 5.45
CA ILE A 359 -9.44 14.15 6.65
C ILE A 359 -10.27 14.01 7.92
N ARG A 360 -9.63 13.67 9.04
CA ARG A 360 -10.27 13.71 10.36
C ARG A 360 -10.64 15.13 10.74
N TYR A 361 -11.78 15.27 11.39
CA TYR A 361 -12.20 16.56 11.93
C TYR A 361 -11.18 17.15 12.92
N ARG A 362 -10.50 16.34 13.74
CA ARG A 362 -9.51 16.83 14.71
C ARG A 362 -8.29 17.48 14.04
N ASN A 363 -7.90 17.01 12.86
CA ASN A 363 -6.81 17.60 12.10
C ASN A 363 -7.26 18.83 11.29
N LEU A 364 -8.57 19.11 11.24
CA LEU A 364 -9.08 20.42 10.82
C LEU A 364 -9.01 21.36 12.03
N SER A 365 -8.40 22.52 11.84
CA SER A 365 -8.27 23.49 12.93
C SER A 365 -9.63 24.01 13.42
N SER A 366 -9.63 24.63 14.60
CA SER A 366 -10.80 25.30 15.18
C SER A 366 -11.27 26.54 14.39
N ARG A 367 -10.57 26.92 13.31
CA ARG A 367 -10.93 28.05 12.43
C ARG A 367 -12.03 27.65 11.45
N THR A 368 -12.60 28.64 10.77
CA THR A 368 -13.63 28.42 9.74
C THR A 368 -13.06 27.68 8.53
N PHE A 369 -13.83 26.75 7.96
CA PHE A 369 -13.38 25.94 6.82
C PHE A 369 -13.05 26.78 5.59
N ALA A 370 -13.78 27.88 5.36
CA ALA A 370 -13.50 28.84 4.29
C ALA A 370 -12.08 29.43 4.36
N ASN A 371 -11.48 29.50 5.56
CA ASN A 371 -10.12 29.99 5.74
C ASN A 371 -9.04 28.92 5.55
N LEU A 372 -9.40 27.64 5.58
CA LEU A 372 -8.47 26.52 5.54
C LEU A 372 -8.41 25.86 4.17
N LEU A 373 -9.54 25.76 3.48
CA LEU A 373 -9.67 24.95 2.26
C LEU A 373 -9.29 25.75 1.00
N PRO A 374 -8.77 25.08 -0.04
CA PRO A 374 -8.49 25.71 -1.33
C PRO A 374 -9.76 25.85 -2.16
N SER A 375 -9.79 26.86 -3.04
CA SER A 375 -10.94 27.15 -3.92
C SER A 375 -11.15 26.09 -5.02
N SER A 376 -10.13 25.28 -5.32
CA SER A 376 -10.18 24.16 -6.27
C SER A 376 -11.01 22.96 -5.80
N LEU A 377 -11.38 22.94 -4.51
CA LEU A 377 -11.99 21.77 -3.88
C LEU A 377 -13.34 21.42 -4.52
N GLN A 378 -13.50 20.15 -4.87
CA GLN A 378 -14.71 19.55 -5.45
C GLN A 378 -15.42 18.64 -4.43
N THR A 379 -14.64 17.83 -3.71
CA THR A 379 -15.14 16.89 -2.70
C THR A 379 -14.45 17.12 -1.36
N LEU A 380 -15.25 17.34 -0.32
CA LEU A 380 -14.80 17.36 1.07
C LEU A 380 -15.39 16.17 1.83
N GLU A 381 -14.53 15.33 2.39
CA GLU A 381 -14.88 14.23 3.27
C GLU A 381 -14.29 14.47 4.67
N ILE A 382 -15.15 14.55 5.68
CA ILE A 382 -14.76 14.72 7.07
C ILE A 382 -15.10 13.44 7.82
N ILE A 383 -14.08 12.83 8.41
CA ILE A 383 -14.19 11.57 9.16
C ILE A 383 -13.90 11.78 10.66
N ASP A 384 -14.14 10.76 11.47
CA ASP A 384 -13.93 10.80 12.94
C ASP A 384 -14.60 12.03 13.60
N ILE A 385 -15.88 12.20 13.29
CA ILE A 385 -16.68 13.27 13.88
C ILE A 385 -17.19 12.81 15.24
N LYS A 386 -16.78 13.50 16.31
CA LYS A 386 -17.37 13.35 17.65
C LYS A 386 -18.69 14.08 17.76
N SER A 387 -19.66 13.50 18.46
CA SER A 387 -21.00 14.10 18.61
C SER A 387 -20.98 15.52 19.20
N LYS A 388 -20.08 15.79 20.16
CA LYS A 388 -19.92 17.13 20.77
C LYS A 388 -19.43 18.20 19.77
N SER A 389 -18.81 17.79 18.67
CA SER A 389 -18.29 18.70 17.64
C SER A 389 -19.23 18.87 16.46
N PHE A 390 -20.31 18.08 16.39
CA PHE A 390 -21.18 18.03 15.23
C PHE A 390 -21.81 19.38 14.91
N SER A 391 -22.38 20.08 15.92
CA SER A 391 -22.98 21.40 15.72
C SER A 391 -22.00 22.40 15.09
N ARG A 392 -20.76 22.44 15.57
CA ARG A 392 -19.70 23.30 15.04
C ARG A 392 -19.32 22.96 13.60
N ILE A 393 -19.26 21.67 13.26
CA ILE A 393 -19.01 21.22 11.88
C ILE A 393 -20.12 21.72 10.97
N MET A 394 -21.38 21.57 11.37
CA MET A 394 -22.52 21.98 10.56
C MET A 394 -22.50 23.49 10.28
N TRP A 395 -22.17 24.33 11.28
CA TRP A 395 -21.98 25.76 11.08
C TRP A 395 -20.85 26.08 10.10
N ASN A 396 -19.67 25.48 10.29
CA ASN A 396 -18.54 25.69 9.38
C ASN A 396 -18.84 25.23 7.94
N LEU A 397 -19.65 24.18 7.76
CA LEU A 397 -20.08 23.71 6.45
C LEU A 397 -21.13 24.63 5.82
N ALA A 398 -22.06 25.17 6.62
CA ALA A 398 -23.01 26.16 6.13
C ALA A 398 -22.28 27.40 5.60
N ASP A 399 -21.36 27.96 6.40
CA ASP A 399 -20.53 29.09 6.00
C ASP A 399 -19.73 28.80 4.71
N LEU A 400 -19.20 27.58 4.58
CA LEU A 400 -18.45 27.13 3.40
C LEU A 400 -19.33 27.09 2.14
N VAL A 401 -20.55 26.57 2.26
CA VAL A 401 -21.50 26.45 1.14
C VAL A 401 -22.08 27.81 0.76
N GLU A 402 -22.38 28.66 1.74
CA GLU A 402 -22.81 30.04 1.52
C GLU A 402 -21.71 30.87 0.83
N SER A 403 -20.44 30.59 1.12
CA SER A 403 -19.27 31.21 0.48
C SER A 403 -18.98 30.65 -0.93
N ARG A 404 -20.02 30.42 -1.74
CA ARG A 404 -19.94 29.73 -3.03
C ARG A 404 -18.96 30.37 -4.02
N GLU A 405 -18.86 31.70 -4.01
CA GLU A 405 -17.93 32.45 -4.86
C GLU A 405 -16.46 32.08 -4.59
N SER A 406 -16.14 31.72 -3.34
CA SER A 406 -14.80 31.29 -2.95
C SER A 406 -14.53 29.81 -3.23
N PHE A 407 -15.58 29.00 -3.37
CA PHE A 407 -15.51 27.56 -3.60
C PHE A 407 -16.42 27.15 -4.77
N PRO A 408 -16.16 27.63 -5.99
CA PRO A 408 -17.07 27.47 -7.12
C PRO A 408 -17.19 26.02 -7.61
N ASN A 409 -16.24 25.15 -7.27
CA ASN A 409 -16.18 23.77 -7.75
C ASN A 409 -16.73 22.74 -6.74
N LEU A 410 -16.98 23.15 -5.49
CA LEU A 410 -17.46 22.25 -4.45
C LEU A 410 -18.81 21.68 -4.83
N ASN A 411 -18.92 20.36 -4.94
CA ASN A 411 -20.16 19.70 -5.35
C ASN A 411 -20.54 18.51 -4.44
N LYS A 412 -19.64 18.09 -3.55
CA LYS A 412 -19.85 16.95 -2.69
C LYS A 412 -19.26 17.13 -1.30
N ILE A 413 -20.09 16.91 -0.28
CA ILE A 413 -19.70 16.86 1.12
C ILE A 413 -20.07 15.49 1.70
N VAL A 414 -19.13 14.84 2.37
CA VAL A 414 -19.33 13.55 3.03
C VAL A 414 -18.93 13.67 4.50
N LEU A 415 -19.83 13.30 5.41
CA LEU A 415 -19.58 13.27 6.85
C LEU A 415 -19.65 11.83 7.33
N LYS A 416 -18.60 11.34 8.00
CA LYS A 416 -18.57 10.02 8.64
C LYS A 416 -18.44 10.18 10.15
N HIS A 417 -19.51 9.87 10.86
CA HIS A 417 -19.59 9.93 12.32
C HIS A 417 -19.21 8.58 12.95
N LEU A 418 -18.33 8.61 13.96
CA LEU A 418 -18.05 7.43 14.79
C LEU A 418 -19.13 7.30 15.86
N GLY A 419 -19.94 6.25 15.75
CA GLY A 419 -21.02 5.96 16.70
C GLY A 419 -20.58 5.89 18.15
N PHE A 420 -21.50 6.28 19.03
CA PHE A 420 -21.38 6.16 20.48
C PHE A 420 -21.37 4.69 20.92
N SER A 421 -20.47 4.31 21.83
CA SER A 421 -20.62 3.13 22.68
C SER A 421 -21.54 3.47 23.87
N GLY A 422 -22.84 3.59 23.62
CA GLY A 422 -23.84 3.73 24.67
C GLY A 422 -24.64 2.44 24.78
N LYS A 423 -24.77 1.87 25.99
CA LYS A 423 -25.72 0.77 26.25
C LYS A 423 -27.14 1.24 25.95
N VAL A 424 -27.62 0.94 24.75
CA VAL A 424 -29.05 1.03 24.45
C VAL A 424 -29.69 -0.23 24.99
N ARG A 425 -30.41 -0.10 26.11
CA ARG A 425 -31.34 -1.13 26.58
C ARG A 425 -32.46 -1.23 25.54
N ASN A 426 -32.55 -2.41 24.92
CA ASN A 426 -33.67 -2.98 24.19
C ASN A 426 -34.32 -2.09 23.11
N GLU A 427 -34.12 -2.42 21.82
CA GLU A 427 -35.21 -2.84 20.93
C GLU A 427 -34.71 -3.07 19.47
N VAL A 428 -34.91 -4.32 19.04
CA VAL A 428 -35.17 -4.83 17.68
C VAL A 428 -34.08 -4.74 16.60
N ASP A 429 -33.62 -5.93 16.20
CA ASP A 429 -32.95 -6.28 14.95
C ASP A 429 -33.61 -5.66 13.71
N VAL A 430 -32.83 -4.97 12.87
CA VAL A 430 -33.01 -5.03 11.41
C VAL A 430 -31.66 -4.88 10.72
N GLU A 431 -31.36 -5.83 9.84
CA GLU A 431 -30.25 -5.91 8.90
C GLU A 431 -30.09 -4.65 8.01
N GLY A 432 -28.89 -4.55 7.44
CA GLY A 432 -28.40 -3.49 6.56
C GLY A 432 -29.44 -2.76 5.71
N ARG A 433 -29.61 -1.46 5.97
CA ARG A 433 -30.14 -0.51 5.02
C ARG A 433 -29.09 0.56 4.73
N ASN A 434 -28.95 0.90 3.45
CA ASN A 434 -28.49 2.22 3.03
C ASN A 434 -29.51 3.25 3.55
N ILE A 435 -29.23 3.85 4.70
CA ILE A 435 -30.09 4.90 5.26
C ILE A 435 -29.72 6.21 4.55
N THR A 436 -30.35 6.46 3.41
CA THR A 436 -30.49 7.81 2.86
C THR A 436 -31.62 8.51 3.61
N GLY A 437 -31.37 9.02 4.81
CA GLY A 437 -32.43 9.69 5.58
C GLY A 437 -31.93 10.23 6.91
N LEU A 438 -32.12 11.54 7.12
CA LEU A 438 -31.89 12.30 8.37
C LEU A 438 -33.00 12.05 9.42
N ASP A 439 -33.92 11.13 9.17
CA ASP A 439 -35.02 10.75 10.08
C ASP A 439 -34.54 9.81 11.20
N ASP A 440 -33.29 9.98 11.65
CA ASP A 440 -32.73 9.21 12.75
C ASP A 440 -33.17 9.85 14.08
N PRO A 441 -33.86 9.13 14.99
CA PRO A 441 -34.30 9.63 16.30
C PRO A 441 -33.19 10.34 17.10
N TRP A 442 -31.92 10.05 16.85
CA TRP A 442 -30.77 10.66 17.52
C TRP A 442 -30.49 12.12 17.13
N VAL A 443 -30.75 12.52 15.88
CA VAL A 443 -30.64 13.93 15.45
C VAL A 443 -31.67 14.79 16.19
N SER A 444 -32.82 14.19 16.50
CA SER A 444 -33.91 14.79 17.28
C SER A 444 -33.56 14.89 18.77
N GLY A 445 -32.89 13.88 19.34
CA GLY A 445 -32.49 13.85 20.76
C GLY A 445 -31.39 14.84 21.15
N LEU A 446 -30.55 15.29 20.20
CA LEU A 446 -29.52 16.30 20.43
C LEU A 446 -29.97 17.75 20.11
N GLY A 447 -31.23 17.94 19.67
CA GLY A 447 -31.71 19.25 19.21
C GLY A 447 -31.02 19.75 17.94
N LEU A 448 -30.44 18.85 17.14
CA LEU A 448 -29.67 19.17 15.93
C LEU A 448 -30.51 19.04 14.64
N GLY A 449 -31.79 18.69 14.77
CA GLY A 449 -32.76 18.59 13.67
C GLY A 449 -32.76 19.82 12.80
N ASP A 450 -32.98 20.99 13.40
CA ASP A 450 -33.10 22.26 12.67
C ASP A 450 -31.81 22.62 11.91
N LEU A 451 -30.65 22.41 12.54
CA LEU A 451 -29.35 22.72 11.93
C LEU A 451 -29.01 21.76 10.77
N SER A 452 -29.42 20.50 10.89
CA SER A 452 -29.23 19.51 9.83
C SER A 452 -30.14 19.74 8.63
N ILE A 453 -31.38 20.17 8.87
CA ILE A 453 -32.32 20.58 7.83
C ILE A 453 -31.82 21.85 7.15
N TYR A 454 -31.35 22.83 7.92
CA TYR A 454 -30.76 24.05 7.40
C TYR A 454 -29.61 23.75 6.44
N LEU A 455 -28.58 23.03 6.90
CA LEU A 455 -27.42 22.70 6.05
C LEU A 455 -27.83 21.95 4.79
N LYS A 456 -28.79 21.01 4.89
CA LYS A 456 -29.29 20.26 3.73
C LYS A 456 -29.93 21.20 2.71
N ASN A 457 -30.79 22.13 3.15
CA ASN A 457 -31.43 23.09 2.27
C ASN A 457 -30.39 24.01 1.62
N THR A 458 -29.45 24.56 2.41
CA THR A 458 -28.32 25.36 1.90
C THR A 458 -27.50 24.61 0.85
N CYS A 459 -27.23 23.32 1.08
CA CYS A 459 -26.54 22.46 0.10
C CYS A 459 -27.35 22.27 -1.17
N VAL A 460 -28.65 21.97 -1.06
CA VAL A 460 -29.54 21.78 -2.22
C VAL A 460 -29.62 23.05 -3.07
N ASP A 461 -29.80 24.20 -2.43
CA ASP A 461 -29.88 25.51 -3.09
C ASP A 461 -28.55 25.85 -3.81
N ALA A 462 -27.42 25.43 -3.24
CA ALA A 462 -26.09 25.61 -3.83
C ALA A 462 -25.70 24.52 -4.86
N GLY A 463 -26.55 23.50 -5.10
CA GLY A 463 -26.24 22.37 -5.98
C GLY A 463 -25.16 21.41 -5.43
N VAL A 464 -24.96 21.38 -4.12
CA VAL A 464 -23.98 20.55 -3.41
C VAL A 464 -24.66 19.29 -2.87
N SER A 465 -24.13 18.12 -3.20
CA SER A 465 -24.57 16.84 -2.63
C SER A 465 -23.97 16.62 -1.24
N ILE A 466 -24.79 16.51 -0.20
CA ILE A 466 -24.36 16.13 1.15
C ILE A 466 -24.76 14.68 1.48
N LYS A 467 -23.81 13.89 2.02
CA LYS A 467 -24.04 12.54 2.56
C LYS A 467 -23.52 12.45 3.98
N ILE A 468 -24.33 11.90 4.89
CA ILE A 468 -23.98 11.71 6.29
C ILE A 468 -24.09 10.21 6.60
N TYR A 469 -23.00 9.63 7.09
CA TYR A 469 -22.90 8.23 7.47
C TYR A 469 -22.75 8.13 8.99
N TRP A 470 -23.60 7.31 9.60
CA TRP A 470 -23.55 6.98 11.02
C TRP A 470 -23.08 5.54 11.17
N SER A 471 -21.93 5.31 11.80
CA SER A 471 -21.55 3.94 12.16
C SER A 471 -22.27 3.54 13.44
N ARG A 472 -23.07 2.47 13.44
CA ARG A 472 -23.52 1.85 14.70
C ARG A 472 -22.37 1.03 15.26
N VAL A 473 -21.86 1.40 16.44
CA VAL A 473 -20.87 0.59 17.16
C VAL A 473 -21.66 -0.40 18.02
N PHE A 474 -21.64 -1.67 17.64
CA PHE A 474 -22.15 -2.74 18.50
C PHE A 474 -21.10 -3.04 19.56
N ASP A 475 -21.44 -2.75 20.80
CA ASP A 475 -20.66 -3.12 21.98
C ASP A 475 -20.85 -4.63 22.19
N TRP A 476 -19.93 -5.45 21.68
CA TRP A 476 -19.88 -6.88 22.01
C TRP A 476 -19.37 -7.02 23.44
N GLY A 477 -20.26 -6.73 24.40
CA GLY A 477 -20.01 -7.08 25.79
C GLY A 477 -19.78 -8.58 25.89
N TYR A 478 -18.63 -8.95 26.48
CA TYR A 478 -18.30 -10.30 26.94
C TYR A 478 -19.55 -11.01 27.48
N LEU A 479 -20.12 -11.92 26.68
CA LEU A 479 -20.86 -13.05 27.21
C LEU A 479 -19.80 -14.07 27.56
N GLY A 480 -19.42 -14.10 28.84
CA GLY A 480 -18.54 -15.14 29.36
C GLY A 480 -19.15 -16.51 29.09
N PHE A 481 -18.35 -17.38 28.49
CA PHE A 481 -18.47 -18.82 28.58
C PHE A 481 -17.19 -19.37 29.18
#